data_AF-A0A351EV70-F1
#
_entry.id   AF-A0A351EV70-F1
#
_cell.length_a   1.000
_cell.length_b   1.000
_cell.length_c   1.000
_cell.angle_alpha   90.00
_cell.angle_beta   90.00
_cell.angle_gamma   90.00
#
_symmetry.space_group_name_H-M   'P 1'
#
loop_
_entity.id
_entity.type
_entity.pdbx_description
1 polymer ?
#
loop_
_entity_poly.entity_id
_entity_poly.type
_entity_poly.pdbx_seq_one_letter_code
_entity_poly.pdbx_strand_id
1 'polypeptide(L)'
;DREGTIEGSDAILTVPNLFTLGRLICVPVFGWLVHSADRPYAAAVLFAVLGATDWVDGYLARLLKQHSKFGRVFDPTVDRLMFLVALTSMLIIDAAPAWFLVAVFAREALVALAALYLGARGVRTVKVSWWGKMATFGLLFALPLFLAASAEPAGQEVYRVLAWITAMPSLVLSWASAVGYLPLLRNSIRPPVEVST
;
A
#
# COMPACT_ATOMS: atom_id res chain seq x y z
N ASP A 1 30.48 -11.48 -25.85
CA ASP A 1 29.90 -11.14 -24.53
C ASP A 1 29.63 -9.67 -24.38
N ARG A 2 28.35 -9.28 -24.49
CA ARG A 2 27.84 -7.97 -24.11
C ARG A 2 26.54 -8.20 -23.33
N GLU A 3 26.68 -8.62 -22.08
CA GLU A 3 25.60 -8.51 -21.11
C GLU A 3 25.47 -7.03 -20.74
N GLY A 4 24.60 -6.32 -21.47
CA GLY A 4 24.19 -4.98 -21.10
C GLY A 4 23.34 -5.05 -19.84
N THR A 5 23.97 -4.89 -18.68
CA THR A 5 23.28 -4.54 -17.45
C THR A 5 22.48 -3.27 -17.74
N ILE A 6 21.14 -3.36 -17.69
CA ILE A 6 20.26 -2.20 -17.79
C ILE A 6 20.47 -1.40 -16.50
N GLU A 7 21.51 -0.57 -16.47
CA GLU A 7 21.73 0.39 -15.40
C GLU A 7 20.57 1.39 -15.44
N GLY A 8 19.66 1.27 -14.47
CA GLY A 8 18.56 2.20 -14.31
C GLY A 8 19.10 3.63 -14.26
N SER A 9 18.50 4.52 -15.07
CA SER A 9 18.94 5.91 -15.21
C SER A 9 18.92 6.61 -13.85
N ASP A 10 19.98 7.38 -13.55
CA ASP A 10 20.06 8.26 -12.38
C ASP A 10 19.16 9.51 -12.53
N ALA A 11 18.39 9.60 -13.63
CA ALA A 11 17.40 10.64 -13.83
C ALA A 11 16.31 10.60 -12.74
N ILE A 12 16.19 11.74 -12.04
CA ILE A 12 15.20 11.98 -10.99
C ILE A 12 13.84 12.36 -11.60
N LEU A 13 13.83 13.00 -12.77
CA LEU A 13 12.61 13.41 -13.47
C LEU A 13 12.24 12.40 -14.56
N THR A 14 11.54 11.34 -14.17
CA THR A 14 10.88 10.40 -15.09
C THR A 14 9.36 10.55 -14.96
N VAL A 15 8.61 10.10 -15.97
CA VAL A 15 7.14 10.14 -15.92
C VAL A 15 6.60 9.40 -14.68
N PRO A 16 7.09 8.20 -14.32
CA PRO A 16 6.70 7.52 -13.08
C PRO A 16 7.00 8.35 -11.81
N ASN A 17 8.19 8.96 -11.72
CA ASN A 17 8.56 9.74 -10.55
C ASN A 17 7.68 10.99 -10.36
N LEU A 18 7.11 11.54 -11.44
CA LEU A 18 6.17 12.66 -11.36
C LEU A 18 4.84 12.25 -10.70
N PHE A 19 4.36 11.03 -10.95
CA PHE A 19 3.18 10.50 -10.26
C PHE A 19 3.44 10.31 -8.77
N THR A 20 4.60 9.76 -8.40
CA THR A 20 5.01 9.63 -6.99
C THR A 20 5.14 10.99 -6.31
N LEU A 21 5.73 11.98 -6.98
CA LEU A 21 5.82 13.34 -6.45
C LEU A 21 4.43 13.98 -6.30
N GLY A 22 3.53 13.73 -7.26
CA GLY A 22 2.13 14.12 -7.18
C GLY A 22 1.44 13.53 -5.95
N ARG A 23 1.59 12.23 -5.69
CA ARG A 23 1.09 11.59 -4.46
C ARG A 23 1.64 12.25 -3.21
N LEU A 24 2.94 12.53 -3.17
CA LEU A 24 3.57 13.18 -2.02
C LEU A 24 2.93 14.53 -1.70
N ILE A 25 2.60 15.33 -2.72
CA ILE A 25 1.87 16.60 -2.56
C ILE A 25 0.42 16.34 -2.12
N CYS A 26 -0.20 15.27 -2.61
CA CYS A 26 -1.56 14.91 -2.22
C CYS A 26 -1.69 14.44 -0.76
N VAL A 27 -0.62 13.96 -0.12
CA VAL A 27 -0.63 13.56 1.31
C VAL A 27 -1.10 14.69 2.23
N PRO A 28 -0.45 15.88 2.26
CA PRO A 28 -0.92 17.00 3.08
C PRO A 28 -2.26 17.55 2.62
N VAL A 29 -2.56 17.50 1.31
CA VAL A 29 -3.88 17.92 0.77
C VAL A 29 -4.99 17.01 1.31
N PHE A 30 -4.76 15.69 1.33
CA PHE A 30 -5.70 14.73 1.90
C PHE A 30 -5.94 15.02 3.39
N GLY A 31 -4.87 15.20 4.17
CA GLY A 31 -5.00 15.55 5.59
C GLY A 31 -5.77 16.86 5.79
N TRP A 32 -5.47 17.89 5.00
CA TRP A 32 -6.19 19.17 5.04
C TRP A 32 -7.68 19.02 4.67
N LEU A 33 -8.00 18.21 3.65
CA LEU A 33 -9.38 17.94 3.24
C LEU A 33 -10.19 17.26 4.35
N VAL A 34 -9.59 16.30 5.05
CA VAL A 34 -10.26 15.58 6.14
C VAL A 34 -10.41 16.45 7.38
N HIS A 35 -9.34 17.11 7.83
CA HIS A 35 -9.29 17.71 9.17
C HIS A 35 -9.60 19.20 9.22
N SER A 36 -9.29 19.96 8.16
CA SER A 36 -9.40 21.43 8.19
C SER A 36 -10.50 21.95 7.28
N ALA A 37 -10.66 21.37 6.09
CA ALA A 37 -11.70 21.77 5.15
C ALA A 37 -13.05 21.10 5.42
N ASP A 38 -13.08 20.10 6.31
CA ASP A 38 -14.26 19.29 6.63
C ASP A 38 -14.95 18.73 5.35
N ARG A 39 -14.12 18.20 4.43
CA ARG A 39 -14.57 17.60 3.17
C ARG A 39 -14.10 16.14 3.03
N PRO A 40 -14.50 15.24 3.93
CA PRO A 40 -14.08 13.84 3.88
C PRO A 40 -14.52 13.12 2.60
N TYR A 41 -15.61 13.53 1.94
CA TYR A 41 -16.01 12.97 0.64
C TYR A 41 -14.99 13.32 -0.46
N ALA A 42 -14.53 14.56 -0.52
CA ALA A 42 -13.49 14.96 -1.47
C ALA A 42 -12.17 14.23 -1.19
N ALA A 43 -11.84 14.00 0.08
CA ALA A 43 -10.70 13.17 0.47
C ALA A 43 -10.87 11.70 0.03
N ALA A 44 -12.08 11.14 0.13
CA ALA A 44 -12.39 9.80 -0.37
C ALA A 44 -12.18 9.69 -1.88
N VAL A 45 -12.69 10.65 -2.66
CA VAL A 45 -12.49 10.71 -4.12
C VAL A 45 -11.01 10.84 -4.45
N LEU A 46 -10.29 11.74 -3.78
CA LEU A 46 -8.85 11.91 -3.97
C LEU A 46 -8.11 10.60 -3.70
N PHE A 47 -8.40 9.94 -2.58
CA PHE A 47 -7.74 8.68 -2.20
C PHE A 47 -8.03 7.55 -3.20
N ALA A 48 -9.28 7.44 -3.67
CA ALA A 48 -9.66 6.47 -4.70
C ALA A 48 -8.94 6.73 -6.04
N VAL A 49 -8.87 7.98 -6.49
CA VAL A 49 -8.19 8.36 -7.73
C VAL A 49 -6.69 8.09 -7.64
N LEU A 50 -6.06 8.42 -6.50
CA LEU A 50 -4.63 8.19 -6.33
C LEU A 50 -4.29 6.71 -6.39
N GLY A 51 -4.98 5.85 -5.65
CA GLY A 51 -4.64 4.42 -5.70
C GLY A 51 -5.06 3.74 -7.01
N ALA A 52 -6.02 4.29 -7.77
CA ALA A 52 -6.24 3.87 -9.16
C ALA A 52 -5.08 4.28 -10.09
N THR A 53 -4.41 5.39 -9.78
CA THR A 53 -3.28 5.91 -10.57
C THR A 53 -2.02 5.03 -10.43
N ASP A 54 -1.86 4.31 -9.31
CA ASP A 54 -0.78 3.33 -9.04
C ASP A 54 -0.76 2.14 -10.01
N TRP A 55 -1.86 1.95 -10.74
CA TRP A 55 -1.92 0.96 -11.79
C TRP A 55 -1.50 1.53 -13.13
N VAL A 56 -1.83 2.80 -13.34
CA VAL A 56 -1.54 3.54 -14.56
C VAL A 56 -0.05 3.82 -14.65
N ASP A 57 0.59 4.27 -13.57
CA ASP A 57 2.04 4.50 -13.53
C ASP A 57 2.85 3.20 -13.69
N GLY A 58 2.42 2.08 -13.08
CA GLY A 58 3.05 0.78 -13.22
C GLY A 58 2.86 0.18 -14.61
N TYR A 59 1.77 0.53 -15.30
CA TYR A 59 1.59 0.22 -16.71
C TYR A 59 2.50 1.08 -17.61
N LEU A 60 2.53 2.40 -17.39
CA LEU A 60 3.37 3.35 -18.11
C LEU A 60 4.87 3.05 -17.95
N ALA A 61 5.33 2.71 -16.75
CA ALA A 61 6.72 2.37 -16.49
C ALA A 61 7.17 1.14 -17.31
N ARG A 62 6.30 0.13 -17.44
CA ARG A 62 6.55 -1.06 -18.26
C ARG A 62 6.55 -0.73 -19.75
N LEU A 63 5.64 0.13 -20.19
CA LEU A 63 5.52 0.53 -21.59
C LEU A 63 6.70 1.40 -22.04
N LEU A 64 7.10 2.35 -21.20
CA LEU A 64 8.18 3.32 -21.48
C LEU A 64 9.58 2.76 -21.18
N LYS A 65 9.69 1.57 -20.56
CA LYS A 65 10.94 0.96 -20.10
C LYS A 65 11.80 1.90 -19.23
N GLN A 66 11.15 2.84 -18.54
CA GLN A 66 11.80 3.82 -17.68
C GLN A 66 11.84 3.29 -16.24
N HIS A 67 13.00 2.78 -15.83
CA HIS A 67 13.25 2.37 -14.45
C HIS A 67 14.32 3.28 -13.83
N SER A 68 13.92 4.09 -12.84
CA SER A 68 14.83 4.95 -12.07
C SER A 68 15.20 4.26 -10.74
N LYS A 69 16.47 4.35 -10.33
CA LYS A 69 16.90 3.83 -9.01
C LYS A 69 16.23 4.59 -7.86
N PHE A 70 15.99 5.88 -8.05
CA PHE A 70 15.32 6.76 -7.09
C PHE A 70 13.86 6.34 -6.88
N GLY A 71 13.09 6.20 -7.95
CA GLY A 71 11.67 5.80 -7.89
C GLY A 71 11.47 4.46 -7.17
N ARG A 72 12.35 3.46 -7.42
CA ARG A 72 12.25 2.14 -6.77
C ARG A 72 12.23 2.18 -5.23
N VAL A 73 12.85 3.18 -4.61
CA VAL A 73 12.87 3.34 -3.15
C VAL A 73 11.83 4.37 -2.70
N PHE A 74 11.63 5.42 -3.50
CA PHE A 74 10.74 6.51 -3.16
C PHE A 74 9.26 6.14 -3.29
N ASP A 75 8.87 5.41 -4.34
CA ASP A 75 7.47 5.05 -4.60
C ASP A 75 6.86 4.26 -3.42
N PRO A 76 7.46 3.15 -2.94
CA PRO A 76 6.90 2.40 -1.82
C PRO A 76 6.86 3.19 -0.51
N THR A 77 7.70 4.22 -0.39
CA THR A 77 7.77 5.06 0.81
C THR A 77 6.61 6.06 0.83
N VAL A 78 6.38 6.76 -0.28
CA VAL A 78 5.28 7.72 -0.42
C VAL A 78 3.93 7.01 -0.34
N ASP A 79 3.79 5.84 -0.98
CA ASP A 79 2.56 5.06 -0.94
C ASP A 79 2.21 4.64 0.50
N ARG A 80 3.21 4.18 1.26
CA ARG A 80 3.02 3.87 2.70
C ARG A 80 2.66 5.10 3.51
N LEU A 81 3.32 6.23 3.27
CA LEU A 81 3.00 7.47 3.97
C LEU A 81 1.54 7.87 3.75
N MET A 82 1.08 7.85 2.49
CA MET A 82 -0.31 8.15 2.15
C MET A 82 -1.27 7.18 2.86
N PHE A 83 -0.97 5.89 2.84
CA PHE A 83 -1.80 4.88 3.49
C PHE A 83 -1.88 5.07 5.02
N LEU A 84 -0.76 5.39 5.67
CA LEU A 84 -0.69 5.67 7.10
C LEU A 84 -1.48 6.93 7.48
N VAL A 85 -1.33 8.00 6.71
CA VAL A 85 -2.09 9.25 6.90
C VAL A 85 -3.59 9.01 6.70
N ALA A 86 -3.97 8.20 5.70
CA ALA A 86 -5.37 7.83 5.49
C ALA A 86 -5.96 7.06 6.67
N LEU A 87 -5.30 5.98 7.13
CA LEU A 87 -5.78 5.17 8.25
C LEU A 87 -5.88 5.96 9.55
N THR A 88 -4.87 6.77 9.87
CA THR A 88 -4.86 7.60 11.08
C THR A 88 -5.95 8.68 11.02
N SER A 89 -6.13 9.32 9.87
CA SER A 89 -7.20 10.31 9.68
C SER A 89 -8.58 9.68 9.84
N MET A 90 -8.81 8.52 9.22
CA MET A 90 -10.07 7.76 9.35
C MET A 90 -10.37 7.35 10.78
N LEU A 91 -9.33 7.01 11.57
CA LEU A 91 -9.49 6.67 12.98
C LEU A 91 -9.89 7.90 13.82
N ILE A 92 -9.35 9.07 13.50
CA ILE A 92 -9.65 10.33 14.20
C ILE A 92 -11.11 10.76 13.97
N ILE A 93 -11.60 10.64 12.73
CA ILE A 93 -12.97 11.05 12.37
C ILE A 93 -14.00 9.93 12.49
N ASP A 94 -13.63 8.77 13.05
CA ASP A 94 -14.47 7.58 13.20
C ASP A 94 -15.14 7.11 11.89
N ALA A 95 -14.42 7.19 10.77
CA ALA A 95 -14.97 6.85 9.44
C ALA A 95 -15.21 5.35 9.24
N ALA A 96 -14.57 4.49 10.04
CA ALA A 96 -14.74 3.04 10.04
C ALA A 96 -14.43 2.50 11.44
N PRO A 97 -14.90 1.29 11.81
CA PRO A 97 -14.64 0.76 13.14
C PRO A 97 -13.15 0.67 13.45
N ALA A 98 -12.77 1.17 14.62
CA ALA A 98 -11.38 1.22 15.05
C ALA A 98 -10.67 -0.15 14.98
N TRP A 99 -11.36 -1.23 15.35
CA TRP A 99 -10.80 -2.58 15.30
C TRP A 99 -10.37 -2.98 13.88
N PHE A 100 -11.13 -2.56 12.86
CA PHE A 100 -10.83 -2.87 11.46
C PHE A 100 -9.61 -2.08 10.99
N LEU A 101 -9.59 -0.76 11.25
CA LEU A 101 -8.46 0.11 10.87
C LEU A 101 -7.16 -0.32 11.55
N VAL A 102 -7.22 -0.67 12.84
CA VAL A 102 -6.08 -1.19 13.60
C VAL A 102 -5.62 -2.54 13.05
N ALA A 103 -6.53 -3.44 12.68
CA ALA A 103 -6.18 -4.73 12.09
C ALA A 103 -5.49 -4.58 10.72
N VAL A 104 -5.96 -3.64 9.88
CA VAL A 104 -5.32 -3.30 8.60
C VAL A 104 -3.93 -2.71 8.84
N PHE A 105 -3.81 -1.74 9.74
CA PHE A 105 -2.52 -1.13 10.11
C PHE A 105 -1.53 -2.17 10.62
N ALA A 106 -1.94 -3.03 11.56
CA ALA A 106 -1.10 -4.05 12.17
C ALA A 106 -0.60 -5.05 11.13
N ARG A 107 -1.46 -5.44 10.18
CA ARG A 107 -1.08 -6.30 9.07
C ARG A 107 0.01 -5.65 8.22
N GLU A 108 -0.16 -4.38 7.84
CA GLU A 108 0.85 -3.72 7.00
C GLU A 108 2.18 -3.48 7.70
N ALA A 109 2.14 -3.14 8.99
CA ALA A 109 3.34 -3.08 9.81
C ALA A 109 4.03 -4.45 9.88
N LEU A 110 3.29 -5.53 10.12
CA LEU A 110 3.82 -6.90 10.19
C LEU A 110 4.50 -7.31 8.88
N VAL A 111 3.82 -7.13 7.74
CA VAL A 111 4.37 -7.50 6.43
C VAL A 111 5.60 -6.65 6.09
N ALA A 112 5.58 -5.35 6.39
CA ALA A 112 6.73 -4.48 6.18
C ALA A 112 7.93 -4.89 7.04
N LEU A 113 7.73 -5.16 8.33
CA LEU A 113 8.77 -5.62 9.25
C LEU A 113 9.32 -7.00 8.84
N ALA A 114 8.45 -7.93 8.46
CA ALA A 114 8.86 -9.23 7.95
C ALA A 114 9.72 -9.11 6.69
N ALA A 115 9.33 -8.25 5.75
CA ALA A 115 10.10 -8.00 4.53
C ALA A 115 11.47 -7.37 4.84
N LEU A 116 11.53 -6.40 5.75
CA LEU A 116 12.80 -5.78 6.19
C LEU A 116 13.71 -6.80 6.87
N TYR A 117 13.17 -7.61 7.79
CA TYR A 117 13.93 -8.64 8.50
C TYR A 117 14.49 -9.70 7.55
N LEU A 118 13.68 -10.20 6.62
CA LEU A 118 14.11 -11.18 5.61
C LEU A 118 15.15 -10.59 4.65
N GLY A 119 14.96 -9.33 4.25
CA GLY A 119 15.92 -8.59 3.44
C GLY A 119 17.28 -8.43 4.13
N ALA A 120 17.29 -8.10 5.42
CA ALA A 120 18.50 -8.01 6.24
C ALA A 120 19.23 -9.36 6.37
N ARG A 121 18.52 -10.48 6.25
CA ARG A 121 19.08 -11.85 6.23
C ARG A 121 19.50 -12.34 4.84
N GLY A 122 19.46 -11.47 3.82
CA GLY A 122 19.89 -11.81 2.46
C GLY A 122 18.84 -12.55 1.62
N VAL A 123 17.60 -12.69 2.11
CA VAL A 123 16.49 -13.23 1.31
C VAL A 123 16.05 -12.16 0.31
N ARG A 124 16.57 -12.23 -0.91
CA ARG A 124 16.42 -11.18 -1.92
C ARG A 124 15.01 -11.05 -2.50
N THR A 125 14.18 -12.10 -2.45
CA THR A 125 12.84 -12.07 -3.07
C THR A 125 11.81 -12.77 -2.20
N VAL A 126 11.07 -11.98 -1.42
CA VAL A 126 9.85 -12.46 -0.79
C VAL A 126 8.73 -12.31 -1.82
N LYS A 127 8.37 -13.39 -2.51
CA LYS A 127 7.27 -13.38 -3.47
C LYS A 127 5.96 -13.11 -2.73
N VAL A 128 5.37 -11.95 -2.99
CA VAL A 128 4.02 -11.63 -2.50
C VAL A 128 3.04 -12.59 -3.16
N SER A 129 2.23 -13.26 -2.34
CA SER A 129 1.21 -14.18 -2.82
C SER A 129 0.17 -13.44 -3.66
N TRP A 130 -0.45 -14.13 -4.62
CA TRP A 130 -1.55 -13.55 -5.41
C TRP A 130 -2.70 -13.10 -4.51
N TRP A 131 -2.98 -13.86 -3.43
CA TRP A 131 -3.96 -13.51 -2.40
C TRP A 131 -3.65 -12.20 -1.67
N GLY A 132 -2.37 -11.95 -1.39
CA GLY A 132 -1.92 -10.69 -0.79
C GLY A 132 -2.21 -9.49 -1.71
N LYS A 133 -2.03 -9.65 -3.03
CA LYS A 133 -2.35 -8.60 -4.00
C LYS A 133 -3.86 -8.33 -4.08
N MET A 134 -4.67 -9.39 -4.11
CA MET A 134 -6.13 -9.26 -4.08
C MET A 134 -6.62 -8.57 -2.81
N ALA A 135 -6.02 -8.90 -1.67
CA ALA A 135 -6.33 -8.26 -0.41
C ALA A 135 -6.07 -6.75 -0.45
N THR A 136 -4.89 -6.34 -0.90
CA THR A 136 -4.55 -4.91 -1.05
C THR A 136 -5.49 -4.22 -2.04
N PHE A 137 -5.85 -4.89 -3.14
CA PHE A 137 -6.78 -4.35 -4.12
C PHE A 137 -8.19 -4.13 -3.55
N GLY A 138 -8.71 -5.05 -2.75
CA GLY A 138 -10.01 -4.83 -2.13
C GLY A 138 -9.97 -3.77 -1.01
N LEU A 139 -8.85 -3.63 -0.28
CA LEU A 139 -8.65 -2.52 0.65
C LEU A 139 -8.63 -1.15 -0.05
N LEU A 140 -8.14 -1.11 -1.28
CA LEU A 140 -8.14 0.10 -2.10
C LEU A 140 -9.57 0.60 -2.40
N PHE A 141 -10.58 -0.27 -2.44
CA PHE A 141 -11.98 0.17 -2.51
C PHE A 141 -12.58 0.39 -1.13
N ALA A 142 -12.32 -0.51 -0.19
CA ALA A 142 -12.94 -0.48 1.12
C ALA A 142 -12.70 0.85 1.86
N LEU A 143 -11.46 1.33 1.87
CA LEU A 143 -11.09 2.52 2.64
C LEU A 143 -11.72 3.81 2.09
N PRO A 144 -11.65 4.14 0.77
CA PRO A 144 -12.42 5.25 0.22
C PRO A 144 -13.92 5.12 0.43
N LEU A 145 -14.49 3.91 0.33
CA LEU A 145 -15.93 3.71 0.53
C LEU A 145 -16.36 3.97 1.97
N PHE A 146 -15.58 3.54 2.96
CA PHE A 146 -15.81 3.90 4.37
C PHE A 146 -15.73 5.42 4.57
N LEU A 147 -14.71 6.06 4.00
CA LEU A 147 -14.54 7.50 4.10
C LEU A 147 -15.71 8.25 3.43
N ALA A 148 -16.19 7.79 2.26
CA ALA A 148 -17.36 8.34 1.59
C ALA A 148 -18.66 8.13 2.42
N ALA A 149 -18.83 6.95 3.03
CA ALA A 149 -19.97 6.65 3.90
C ALA A 149 -20.01 7.52 5.17
N SER A 150 -18.85 7.98 5.64
CA SER A 150 -18.76 8.91 6.79
C SER A 150 -19.12 10.35 6.42
N ALA A 151 -19.06 10.70 5.13
CA ALA A 151 -19.09 12.07 4.65
C ALA A 151 -20.39 12.46 3.94
N GLU A 152 -20.96 11.56 3.14
CA GLU A 152 -22.09 11.84 2.27
C GLU A 152 -23.36 11.14 2.77
N PRO A 153 -24.35 11.90 3.29
CA PRO A 153 -25.61 11.33 3.76
C PRO A 153 -26.38 10.66 2.61
N ALA A 154 -26.31 11.24 1.41
CA ALA A 154 -26.97 10.70 0.23
C ALA A 154 -26.20 9.48 -0.30
N GLY A 155 -26.61 8.28 0.11
CA GLY A 155 -25.98 7.03 -0.29
C GLY A 155 -25.06 6.41 0.76
N GLN A 156 -25.04 6.94 1.98
CA GLN A 156 -24.29 6.40 3.11
C GLN A 156 -24.46 4.87 3.25
N GLU A 157 -25.70 4.37 3.21
CA GLU A 157 -25.99 2.93 3.31
C GLU A 157 -25.31 2.13 2.20
N VAL A 158 -25.39 2.63 0.96
CA VAL A 158 -24.81 1.97 -0.21
C VAL A 158 -23.29 1.92 -0.07
N TYR A 159 -22.66 3.05 0.27
CA TYR A 159 -21.22 3.12 0.48
C TYR A 159 -20.77 2.19 1.60
N ARG A 160 -21.50 2.16 2.73
CA ARG A 160 -21.18 1.29 3.87
C ARG A 160 -21.31 -0.19 3.55
N VAL A 161 -22.35 -0.58 2.82
CA VAL A 161 -22.53 -1.98 2.38
C VAL A 161 -21.41 -2.39 1.43
N LEU A 162 -21.11 -1.57 0.42
CA LEU A 162 -20.00 -1.84 -0.51
C LEU A 162 -18.64 -1.86 0.20
N ALA A 163 -18.44 -0.97 1.18
CA ALA A 163 -17.25 -0.96 2.01
C ALA A 163 -17.09 -2.30 2.73
N TRP A 164 -18.13 -2.82 3.40
CA TRP A 164 -18.03 -4.10 4.09
C TRP A 164 -17.85 -5.32 3.18
N ILE A 165 -18.53 -5.32 2.03
CA ILE A 165 -18.40 -6.38 1.01
C ILE A 165 -16.94 -6.49 0.54
N THR A 166 -16.24 -5.36 0.41
CA THR A 166 -14.83 -5.35 0.01
C THR A 166 -13.88 -5.51 1.20
N ALA A 167 -14.19 -4.92 2.35
CA ALA A 167 -13.35 -4.87 3.54
C ALA A 167 -13.10 -6.23 4.18
N MET A 168 -14.16 -7.00 4.44
CA MET A 168 -14.03 -8.26 5.17
C MET A 168 -13.23 -9.31 4.40
N PRO A 169 -13.54 -9.61 3.13
CA PRO A 169 -12.73 -10.54 2.35
C PRO A 169 -11.28 -10.07 2.24
N SER A 170 -11.06 -8.77 2.04
CA SER A 170 -9.72 -8.20 1.93
C SER A 170 -8.93 -8.34 3.22
N LEU A 171 -9.55 -8.06 4.38
CA LEU A 171 -8.91 -8.21 5.67
C LEU A 171 -8.53 -9.68 5.91
N VAL A 172 -9.46 -10.61 5.69
CA VAL A 172 -9.19 -12.05 5.84
C VAL A 172 -8.05 -12.51 4.92
N LEU A 173 -8.09 -12.13 3.64
CA LEU A 173 -7.03 -12.47 2.68
C LEU A 173 -5.69 -11.81 3.06
N SER A 174 -5.71 -10.59 3.58
CA SER A 174 -4.52 -9.84 3.97
C SER A 174 -3.78 -10.55 5.11
N TRP A 175 -4.53 -11.04 6.10
CA TRP A 175 -4.01 -11.78 7.25
C TRP A 175 -3.62 -13.21 6.89
N ALA A 176 -4.42 -13.90 6.09
CA ALA A 176 -4.05 -15.22 5.56
C ALA A 176 -2.74 -15.16 4.77
N SER A 177 -2.56 -14.13 3.93
CA SER A 177 -1.30 -13.90 3.23
C SER A 177 -0.16 -13.54 4.18
N ALA A 178 -0.42 -12.79 5.25
CA ALA A 178 0.60 -12.42 6.24
C ALA A 178 1.13 -13.65 7.01
N VAL A 179 0.24 -14.58 7.37
CA VAL A 179 0.60 -15.88 7.98
C VAL A 179 1.53 -16.69 7.07
N GLY A 180 1.39 -16.55 5.75
CA GLY A 180 2.30 -17.16 4.77
C GLY A 180 3.76 -16.72 4.89
N TYR A 181 4.06 -15.61 5.56
CA TYR A 181 5.44 -15.16 5.82
C TYR A 181 6.07 -15.88 7.03
N LEU A 182 5.28 -16.49 7.92
CA LEU A 182 5.79 -17.14 9.14
C LEU A 182 6.78 -18.28 8.87
N PRO A 183 6.55 -19.19 7.90
CA PRO A 183 7.52 -20.25 7.61
C PRO A 183 8.86 -19.69 7.10
N LEU A 184 8.82 -18.62 6.31
CA LEU A 184 10.02 -17.95 5.81
C LEU A 184 10.81 -17.33 6.95
N LEU A 185 10.13 -16.63 7.87
CA LEU A 185 10.73 -16.07 9.08
C LEU A 185 11.36 -17.18 9.94
N ARG A 186 10.61 -18.26 10.21
CA ARG A 186 11.10 -19.40 11.00
C ARG A 186 12.35 -20.03 10.41
N ASN A 187 12.40 -20.21 9.10
CA ASN A 187 13.54 -20.82 8.41
C ASN A 187 14.76 -19.91 8.40
N SER A 188 14.57 -18.58 8.37
CA SER A 188 15.66 -17.60 8.43
C SER A 188 16.29 -17.42 9.83
N ILE A 189 15.62 -17.90 10.88
CA ILE A 189 16.13 -17.85 12.26
C ILE A 189 17.06 -19.03 12.57
N ARG A 190 16.97 -20.14 11.81
CA ARG A 190 17.87 -21.28 11.99
C ARG A 190 19.29 -20.91 11.55
N PRO A 191 20.33 -21.15 12.38
CA PRO A 191 21.70 -20.93 11.96
C PRO A 191 22.03 -21.82 10.76
N PRO A 192 22.91 -21.38 9.84
CA PRO A 192 23.42 -22.25 8.78
C PRO A 192 24.04 -23.48 9.45
N VAL A 193 23.64 -24.67 9.00
CA VAL A 193 24.30 -25.92 9.43
C VAL A 193 25.74 -25.83 8.93
N GLU A 194 26.70 -25.68 9.84
CA GLU A 194 28.12 -25.86 9.51
C GLU A 194 28.27 -27.28 8.98
N VAL A 195 28.49 -27.41 7.67
CA VAL A 195 28.91 -28.67 7.07
C VAL A 195 30.37 -28.83 7.48
N SER A 196 30.63 -29.66 8.49
CA SER A 196 31.98 -30.11 8.80
C SER A 196 32.53 -30.87 7.59
N THR A 197 33.46 -30.24 6.88
CA THR A 197 34.34 -30.88 5.91
C THR A 197 35.27 -31.87 6.59
#